data_AF-A0A369SC54-F1
#
_entry.id   AF-A0A369SC54-F1
#
_cell.length_a   1.000
_cell.length_b   1.000
_cell.length_c   1.000
_cell.angle_alpha   90.00
_cell.angle_beta   90.00
_cell.angle_gamma   90.00
#
_symmetry.space_group_name_H-M   'P 1'
#
loop_
_entity.id
_entity.type
_entity.pdbx_description
1 polymer ?
#
loop_
_entity_poly.entity_id
_entity_poly.type
_entity_poly.pdbx_seq_one_letter_code
_entity_poly.pdbx_strand_id
1 'polypeptide(L)'
;MTAVVSGTFVGTYRESYETNPLLKKSELGRPLNRGFTLPGDDFVYGVANHDKGGGAAQAIMHWNKDLNHKTKLPALKKKEQQPKDFITMNKAATQSGITTSKEQAEFREVNEIRLKKSYERRAKQAHRIPVEAVFGHPTRPSTPVFDLLEHKYQEKWIQEKRQHELHTREKKQQKMLNGKIYETKASLLRKFEPPVQQTSFWHMPKWEKVPAHLETFRSVKAREASFQKLYQDGTARKGIFHHGVYELPNGC
;
A
#
# COMPACT_ATOMS: atom_id res chain seq x y z
N MET A 1 -9.92 19.50 49.93
CA MET A 1 -8.98 19.78 51.03
C MET A 1 -7.74 20.38 50.42
N THR A 2 -7.55 21.68 50.55
CA THR A 2 -6.44 22.44 49.97
C THR A 2 -5.18 22.23 50.81
N ALA A 3 -4.21 21.50 50.28
CA ALA A 3 -2.89 21.36 50.90
C ALA A 3 -2.13 22.68 50.70
N VAL A 4 -1.98 23.43 51.79
CA VAL A 4 -1.07 24.59 51.86
C VAL A 4 0.34 24.02 52.00
N VAL A 5 1.09 23.95 50.91
CA VAL A 5 2.53 23.63 50.94
C VAL A 5 3.29 24.94 51.01
N SER A 6 3.72 25.27 52.22
CA SER A 6 4.59 26.40 52.54
C SER A 6 6.00 26.17 51.98
N GLY A 7 6.24 26.65 50.76
CA GLY A 7 7.56 26.83 50.18
C GLY A 7 7.67 28.24 49.62
N THR A 8 8.70 28.98 50.02
CA THR A 8 8.97 30.36 49.57
C THR A 8 9.38 30.37 48.10
N PHE A 9 8.41 30.29 47.19
CA PHE A 9 8.61 30.52 45.77
C PHE A 9 8.20 31.96 45.44
N VAL A 10 9.14 32.75 44.92
CA VAL A 10 8.84 34.07 44.37
C VAL A 10 8.13 33.87 43.03
N GLY A 11 6.80 34.07 42.98
CA GLY A 11 5.99 34.02 41.76
C GLY A 11 4.65 33.29 41.91
N THR A 12 3.82 33.34 40.86
CA THR A 12 2.55 32.60 40.80
C THR A 12 2.79 31.12 40.56
N TYR A 13 2.39 30.26 41.50
CA TYR A 13 2.42 28.81 41.35
C TYR A 13 1.34 28.36 40.36
N ARG A 14 1.73 27.66 39.29
CA ARG A 14 0.78 27.04 38.34
C ARG A 14 0.65 25.56 38.66
N GLU A 15 -0.59 25.07 38.78
CA GLU A 15 -0.87 23.65 39.03
C GLU A 15 -0.20 22.70 38.02
N SER A 16 0.01 23.18 36.78
CA SER A 16 0.72 22.45 35.73
C SER A 16 2.17 22.09 36.07
N TYR A 17 2.79 22.70 37.08
CA TYR A 17 4.15 22.35 37.52
C TYR A 17 4.26 20.93 38.09
N GLU A 18 3.18 20.37 38.64
CA GLU A 18 3.20 19.02 39.22
C GLU A 18 2.94 17.91 38.21
N THR A 19 2.28 18.24 37.10
CA THR A 19 1.88 17.26 36.08
C THR A 19 2.79 17.30 34.86
N ASN A 20 3.30 18.48 34.49
CA ASN A 20 4.11 18.64 33.28
C ASN A 20 5.59 18.29 33.55
N PRO A 21 6.13 17.22 32.94
CA PRO A 21 7.51 16.81 33.17
C PRO A 21 8.54 17.85 32.69
N LEU A 22 8.18 18.73 31.75
CA LEU A 22 9.09 19.76 31.22
C LEU A 22 9.28 20.95 32.18
N LEU A 23 8.31 21.18 33.06
CA LEU A 23 8.34 22.28 34.02
C LEU A 23 8.94 21.86 35.37
N LYS A 24 9.08 20.56 35.61
CA LYS A 24 9.67 20.03 36.84
C LYS A 24 11.17 20.22 36.87
N LYS A 25 11.65 20.74 37.99
CA LYS A 25 13.09 20.80 38.28
C LYS A 25 13.55 19.43 38.77
N SER A 26 14.77 19.04 38.41
CA SER A 26 15.41 17.86 38.97
C SER A 26 15.79 18.11 40.43
N GLU A 27 15.42 17.20 41.31
CA GLU A 27 15.87 17.20 42.71
C GLU A 27 17.26 16.54 42.80
N LEU A 28 18.18 17.17 43.53
CA LEU A 28 19.52 16.62 43.73
C LEU A 28 19.43 15.30 44.50
N GLY A 29 20.09 14.24 44.00
CA GLY A 29 20.15 12.94 44.66
C GLY A 29 18.90 12.06 44.52
N ARG A 30 17.91 12.49 43.72
CA ARG A 30 16.69 11.71 43.42
C ARG A 30 16.52 11.54 41.91
N PRO A 31 15.88 10.44 41.46
CA PRO A 31 15.55 10.27 40.06
C PRO A 31 14.53 11.32 39.59
N LEU A 32 14.58 11.68 38.31
CA LEU A 32 13.68 12.67 37.72
C LEU A 32 12.21 12.21 37.83
N ASN A 33 11.39 12.96 38.56
CA ASN A 33 9.96 12.71 38.66
C ASN A 33 9.24 13.18 37.38
N ARG A 34 8.51 12.28 36.71
CA ARG A 34 7.81 12.57 35.45
C ARG A 34 6.38 13.11 35.62
N GLY A 35 5.91 13.30 36.85
CA GLY A 35 4.57 13.85 37.11
C GLY A 35 3.41 12.89 36.87
N PHE A 36 3.68 11.58 36.85
CA PHE A 36 2.63 10.57 36.84
C PHE A 36 2.19 10.23 38.25
N THR A 37 0.87 10.10 38.46
CA THR A 37 0.31 9.53 39.68
C THR A 37 0.56 8.03 39.67
N LEU A 38 1.50 7.59 40.49
CA LEU A 38 1.81 6.18 40.67
C LEU A 38 0.80 5.53 41.62
N PRO A 39 0.45 4.25 41.41
CA PRO A 39 -0.20 3.43 42.42
C PRO A 39 0.49 3.53 43.79
N GLY A 40 -0.28 3.38 44.88
CA GLY A 40 0.24 3.43 46.25
C GLY A 40 1.27 2.34 46.55
N ASP A 41 1.89 2.41 47.72
CA ASP A 41 3.04 1.57 48.11
C ASP A 41 2.72 0.06 48.11
N ASP A 42 1.45 -0.30 48.31
CA ASP A 42 0.98 -1.70 48.26
C ASP A 42 0.98 -2.31 46.85
N PHE A 43 1.22 -1.51 45.81
CA PHE A 43 1.20 -1.98 44.43
C PHE A 43 2.56 -2.51 43.98
N VAL A 44 2.62 -3.82 43.73
CA VAL A 44 3.79 -4.47 43.14
C VAL A 44 3.78 -4.30 41.62
N TYR A 45 4.77 -3.59 41.09
CA TYR A 45 4.97 -3.45 39.65
C TYR A 45 5.43 -4.77 39.02
N GLY A 46 4.99 -5.00 37.79
CA GLY A 46 5.35 -6.18 37.01
C GLY A 46 4.17 -7.13 36.82
N VAL A 47 4.40 -8.21 36.07
CA VAL A 47 3.42 -9.28 35.88
C VAL A 47 3.82 -10.41 36.81
N ALA A 48 2.99 -10.73 37.80
CA ALA A 48 3.22 -11.91 38.61
C ALA A 48 3.20 -13.15 37.72
N ASN A 49 4.20 -14.02 37.87
CA ASN A 49 4.19 -15.33 37.24
C ASN A 49 3.06 -16.14 37.89
N HIS A 50 1.90 -16.12 37.24
CA HIS A 50 0.83 -17.02 37.61
C HIS A 50 1.25 -18.39 37.08
N ASP A 51 1.72 -19.25 37.98
CA ASP A 51 1.98 -20.65 37.65
C ASP A 51 0.66 -21.29 37.21
N LYS A 52 0.43 -21.30 35.89
CA LYS A 52 -0.72 -21.96 35.26
C LYS A 52 -0.42 -23.42 34.94
N GLY A 53 0.73 -23.93 35.35
CA GLY A 53 1.23 -25.25 35.01
C GLY A 53 1.48 -26.08 36.25
N GLY A 54 0.90 -27.28 36.25
CA GLY A 54 1.23 -28.31 37.23
C GLY A 54 2.72 -28.63 37.25
N GLY A 55 3.28 -28.85 38.43
CA GLY A 55 4.71 -29.11 38.63
C GLY A 55 5.23 -30.35 37.91
N ALA A 56 6.52 -30.64 38.04
CA ALA A 56 7.19 -31.74 37.32
C ALA A 56 6.46 -33.09 37.44
N ALA A 57 5.87 -33.40 38.61
CA ALA A 57 5.09 -34.61 38.82
C ALA A 57 3.83 -34.68 37.92
N GLN A 58 3.14 -33.54 37.73
CA GLN A 58 1.98 -33.46 36.83
C GLN A 58 2.39 -33.57 35.36
N ALA A 59 3.55 -33.02 34.98
CA ALA A 59 4.10 -33.17 33.65
C ALA A 59 4.54 -34.62 33.32
N ILE A 60 5.03 -35.36 34.33
CA ILE A 60 5.50 -36.74 34.17
C ILE A 60 4.33 -37.75 34.16
N MET A 61 3.36 -37.61 35.07
CA MET A 61 2.31 -38.63 35.25
C MET A 61 1.09 -38.43 34.34
N HIS A 62 0.84 -37.23 33.83
CA HIS A 62 -0.38 -36.94 33.08
C HIS A 62 -0.05 -36.21 31.78
N TRP A 63 0.01 -36.95 30.67
CA TRP A 63 -0.08 -36.35 29.33
C TRP A 63 -1.53 -35.91 29.11
N ASN A 64 -1.94 -34.86 29.83
CA ASN A 64 -3.30 -34.35 29.77
C ASN A 64 -3.59 -33.91 28.33
N LYS A 65 -4.43 -34.67 27.62
CA LYS A 65 -5.11 -34.25 26.38
C LYS A 65 -5.91 -32.96 26.61
N ASP A 66 -6.13 -32.62 27.88
CA ASP A 66 -6.83 -31.44 28.36
C ASP A 66 -5.95 -30.19 28.45
N LEU A 67 -4.63 -30.25 28.16
CA LEU A 67 -3.83 -29.04 27.93
C LEU A 67 -4.21 -28.30 26.62
N ASN A 68 -5.06 -28.91 25.78
CA ASN A 68 -5.77 -28.20 24.71
C ASN A 68 -7.01 -27.45 25.19
N HIS A 69 -7.42 -27.61 26.44
CA HIS A 69 -8.26 -26.62 27.08
C HIS A 69 -7.36 -25.45 27.44
N LYS A 70 -7.27 -24.51 26.51
CA LYS A 70 -7.26 -23.08 26.83
C LYS A 70 -8.06 -22.93 28.10
N THR A 71 -7.36 -22.73 29.22
CA THR A 71 -7.91 -22.44 30.53
C THR A 71 -8.69 -21.16 30.32
N LYS A 72 -9.99 -21.33 30.03
CA LYS A 72 -11.00 -20.30 30.08
C LYS A 72 -11.11 -19.98 31.57
N LEU A 73 -10.11 -19.28 32.11
CA LEU A 73 -10.35 -18.39 33.22
C LEU A 73 -11.62 -17.60 32.84
N PRO A 74 -12.62 -17.46 33.71
CA PRO A 74 -13.68 -16.48 33.53
C PRO A 74 -13.13 -15.05 33.68
N ALA A 75 -11.87 -14.79 33.30
CA ALA A 75 -11.44 -13.48 32.90
C ALA A 75 -12.16 -13.22 31.58
N LEU A 76 -13.32 -12.55 31.69
CA LEU A 76 -14.02 -11.83 30.64
C LEU A 76 -13.51 -12.24 29.26
N LYS A 77 -14.13 -13.27 28.65
CA LYS A 77 -14.04 -13.44 27.20
C LYS A 77 -14.63 -12.17 26.61
N LYS A 78 -13.83 -11.10 26.56
CA LYS A 78 -13.97 -10.03 25.61
C LYS A 78 -13.98 -10.83 24.32
N LYS A 79 -15.18 -11.04 23.76
CA LYS A 79 -15.32 -11.62 22.41
C LYS A 79 -14.21 -10.91 21.64
N GLU A 80 -13.22 -11.65 21.13
CA GLU A 80 -12.22 -11.10 20.23
C GLU A 80 -13.00 -10.68 18.99
N GLN A 81 -13.71 -9.57 19.11
CA GLN A 81 -14.43 -8.93 18.05
C GLN A 81 -13.34 -8.60 17.07
N GLN A 82 -13.51 -9.12 15.86
CA GLN A 82 -12.56 -8.84 14.80
C GLN A 82 -12.34 -7.32 14.74
N PRO A 83 -11.09 -6.87 14.52
CA PRO A 83 -10.81 -5.44 14.43
C PRO A 83 -11.74 -4.78 13.40
N LYS A 84 -12.19 -3.57 13.69
CA LYS A 84 -13.04 -2.79 12.78
C LYS A 84 -12.27 -2.53 11.47
N ASP A 85 -12.96 -2.65 10.34
CA ASP A 85 -12.41 -2.34 9.02
C ASP A 85 -12.68 -0.87 8.67
N PHE A 86 -11.79 0.01 9.13
CA PHE A 86 -11.94 1.45 8.88
C PHE A 86 -11.84 1.82 7.39
N ILE A 87 -11.19 1.02 6.55
CA ILE A 87 -10.98 1.34 5.15
C ILE A 87 -12.29 1.19 4.37
N THR A 88 -12.95 0.04 4.53
CA THR A 88 -14.24 -0.20 3.88
C THR A 88 -15.33 0.71 4.41
N MET A 89 -15.33 0.96 5.72
CA MET A 89 -16.26 1.87 6.38
C MET A 89 -16.08 3.32 5.90
N ASN A 90 -14.84 3.83 5.81
CA ASN A 90 -14.58 5.17 5.27
C ASN A 90 -14.93 5.27 3.78
N LYS A 91 -14.66 4.21 3.00
CA LYS A 91 -15.07 4.16 1.59
C LYS A 91 -16.59 4.28 1.44
N ALA A 92 -17.36 3.56 2.26
CA ALA A 92 -18.82 3.62 2.27
C ALA A 92 -19.32 5.02 2.68
N ALA A 93 -18.69 5.64 3.69
CA ALA A 93 -19.01 7.00 4.11
C ALA A 93 -18.79 8.02 2.98
N THR A 94 -17.67 7.93 2.25
CA THR A 94 -17.42 8.78 1.09
C THR A 94 -18.43 8.53 -0.04
N GLN A 95 -18.83 7.27 -0.26
CA GLN A 95 -19.85 6.92 -1.26
C GLN A 95 -21.24 7.47 -0.91
N SER A 96 -21.58 7.59 0.39
CA SER A 96 -22.81 8.22 0.85
C SER A 96 -22.71 9.75 0.96
N GLY A 97 -21.61 10.37 0.53
CA GLY A 97 -21.40 11.82 0.55
C GLY A 97 -20.95 12.39 1.90
N ILE A 98 -20.62 11.55 2.88
CA ILE A 98 -20.21 11.97 4.22
C ILE A 98 -18.72 12.36 4.20
N THR A 99 -18.47 13.67 4.29
CA THR A 99 -17.12 14.24 4.15
C THR A 99 -16.64 14.91 5.44
N THR A 100 -17.54 15.28 6.35
CA THR A 100 -17.21 15.93 7.62
C THR A 100 -16.72 14.92 8.66
N SER A 101 -15.70 15.28 9.47
CA SER A 101 -15.14 14.37 10.48
C SER A 101 -16.14 13.92 11.56
N LYS A 102 -17.09 14.79 11.95
CA LYS A 102 -18.11 14.47 12.96
C LYS A 102 -19.09 13.43 12.43
N GLU A 103 -19.62 13.68 11.23
CA GLU A 103 -20.51 12.76 10.52
C GLU A 103 -19.82 11.43 10.22
N GLN A 104 -18.51 11.43 9.92
CA GLN A 104 -17.77 10.17 9.77
C GLN A 104 -17.69 9.39 11.08
N ALA A 105 -17.55 10.05 12.23
CA ALA A 105 -17.57 9.36 13.52
C ALA A 105 -18.95 8.72 13.78
N GLU A 106 -20.02 9.47 13.57
CA GLU A 106 -21.41 8.99 13.68
C GLU A 106 -21.67 7.82 12.71
N PHE A 107 -21.21 7.94 11.46
CA PHE A 107 -21.34 6.87 10.47
C PHE A 107 -20.63 5.59 10.90
N ARG A 108 -19.49 5.68 11.59
CA ARG A 108 -18.73 4.53 12.09
C ARG A 108 -19.39 3.84 13.29
N GLU A 109 -20.20 4.58 14.04
CA GLU A 109 -20.99 4.03 15.15
C GLU A 109 -22.20 3.26 14.62
N VAL A 110 -22.87 3.80 13.59
CA VAL A 110 -24.05 3.18 12.97
C VAL A 110 -23.67 2.02 12.04
N ASN A 111 -22.62 2.17 11.23
CA ASN A 111 -22.22 1.20 10.20
C ASN A 111 -20.94 0.45 10.58
N GLU A 112 -21.04 -0.46 11.54
CA GLU A 112 -19.90 -1.23 11.99
C GLU A 112 -19.52 -2.36 11.02
N ILE A 113 -18.50 -2.12 10.19
CA ILE A 113 -17.87 -3.16 9.37
C ILE A 113 -16.63 -3.70 10.09
N ARG A 114 -16.53 -5.02 10.24
CA ARG A 114 -15.36 -5.69 10.85
C ARG A 114 -14.56 -6.42 9.79
N LEU A 115 -13.24 -6.48 10.00
CA LEU A 115 -12.36 -7.30 9.19
C LEU A 115 -12.81 -8.75 9.26
N LYS A 116 -12.97 -9.38 8.11
CA LYS A 116 -13.11 -10.83 8.08
C LYS A 116 -11.82 -11.40 8.63
N LYS A 117 -11.93 -12.37 9.54
CA LYS A 117 -10.77 -13.13 10.00
C LYS A 117 -10.04 -13.56 8.74
N SER A 118 -8.81 -13.08 8.56
CA SER A 118 -8.03 -13.44 7.39
C SER A 118 -8.09 -14.96 7.32
N TYR A 119 -8.22 -15.50 6.12
CA TYR A 119 -7.95 -16.91 5.86
C TYR A 119 -6.44 -17.19 6.08
N GLU A 120 -5.81 -16.59 7.09
CA GLU A 120 -4.56 -17.01 7.68
C GLU A 120 -4.75 -18.44 8.11
N ARG A 121 -4.51 -19.29 7.13
CA ARG A 121 -4.57 -20.71 7.19
C ARG A 121 -5.96 -21.09 7.73
N ARG A 122 -6.89 -21.41 6.81
CA ARG A 122 -7.50 -22.74 6.95
C ARG A 122 -6.28 -23.64 7.12
N ALA A 123 -5.85 -23.89 8.36
CA ALA A 123 -4.85 -24.86 8.70
C ALA A 123 -5.35 -26.04 7.92
N LYS A 124 -4.66 -26.37 6.80
CA LYS A 124 -5.11 -27.33 5.81
C LYS A 124 -5.69 -28.43 6.65
N GLN A 125 -7.02 -28.60 6.63
CA GLN A 125 -7.69 -29.52 7.56
C GLN A 125 -6.83 -30.76 7.49
N ALA A 126 -6.16 -31.11 8.60
CA ALA A 126 -5.16 -32.16 8.55
C ALA A 126 -5.93 -33.35 8.00
N HIS A 127 -5.66 -33.70 6.73
CA HIS A 127 -6.46 -34.69 6.05
C HIS A 127 -6.32 -35.92 6.93
N ARG A 128 -7.44 -36.41 7.48
CA ARG A 128 -7.40 -37.60 8.32
C ARG A 128 -6.78 -38.68 7.45
N ILE A 129 -5.57 -39.07 7.81
CA ILE A 129 -4.84 -40.09 7.09
C ILE A 129 -5.66 -41.38 7.28
N PRO A 130 -6.14 -42.02 6.20
CA PRO A 130 -6.93 -43.24 6.33
C PRO A 130 -6.10 -44.33 7.03
N VAL A 131 -6.78 -45.23 7.75
CA VAL A 131 -6.11 -46.27 8.57
C VAL A 131 -5.26 -47.22 7.72
N GLU A 132 -5.61 -47.39 6.45
CA GLU A 132 -4.86 -48.19 5.45
C GLU A 132 -3.73 -47.42 4.76
N ALA A 133 -3.49 -46.15 5.11
CA ALA A 133 -2.41 -45.39 4.50
C ALA A 133 -1.06 -45.99 4.91
N VAL A 134 -0.34 -46.53 3.93
CA VAL A 134 1.04 -46.96 4.12
C VAL A 134 1.93 -45.71 4.06
N PHE A 135 2.71 -45.50 5.12
CA PHE A 135 3.69 -44.43 5.19
C PHE A 135 5.01 -44.92 4.58
N GLY A 136 5.49 -44.22 3.56
CA GLY A 136 6.75 -44.54 2.90
C GLY A 136 6.75 -44.03 1.47
N HIS A 137 7.92 -43.71 0.94
CA HIS A 137 8.08 -43.45 -0.48
C HIS A 137 8.43 -44.79 -1.14
N PRO A 138 7.67 -45.27 -2.15
CA PRO A 138 8.05 -46.49 -2.85
C PRO A 138 9.47 -46.33 -3.39
N THR A 139 10.23 -47.42 -3.46
CA THR A 139 11.54 -47.42 -4.09
C THR A 139 11.39 -46.89 -5.51
N ARG A 140 12.07 -45.77 -5.79
CA ARG A 140 12.04 -45.14 -7.11
C ARG A 140 12.46 -46.20 -8.14
N PRO A 141 11.66 -46.47 -9.19
CA PRO A 141 12.07 -47.40 -10.22
C PRO A 141 13.38 -46.90 -10.86
N SER A 142 14.24 -47.83 -11.30
CA SER A 142 15.45 -47.47 -12.02
C SER A 142 15.08 -46.61 -13.23
N THR A 143 15.90 -45.59 -13.51
CA THR A 143 15.71 -44.76 -14.71
C THR A 143 15.88 -45.68 -15.93
N PRO A 144 14.84 -45.91 -16.75
CA PRO A 144 14.95 -46.80 -17.89
C PRO A 144 16.00 -46.25 -18.87
N VAL A 145 17.00 -47.07 -19.20
CA VAL A 145 18.12 -46.67 -20.06
C VAL A 145 17.63 -46.22 -21.44
N PHE A 146 16.55 -46.81 -21.93
CA PHE A 146 15.93 -46.44 -23.20
C PHE A 146 15.49 -44.97 -23.26
N ASP A 147 14.85 -44.46 -22.21
CA ASP A 147 14.40 -43.05 -22.15
C ASP A 147 15.58 -42.07 -22.06
N LEU A 148 16.75 -42.53 -21.58
CA LEU A 148 17.98 -41.74 -21.59
C LEU A 148 18.60 -41.68 -23.00
N LEU A 149 18.63 -42.81 -23.71
CA LEU A 149 19.14 -42.89 -25.08
C LEU A 149 18.25 -42.13 -26.07
N GLU A 150 16.94 -42.12 -25.86
CA GLU A 150 15.97 -41.37 -26.66
C GLU A 150 15.83 -39.89 -26.25
N HIS A 151 16.62 -39.40 -25.30
CA HIS A 151 16.57 -38.02 -24.81
C HIS A 151 15.19 -37.55 -24.28
N LYS A 152 14.29 -38.46 -23.91
CA LYS A 152 12.92 -38.13 -23.48
C LYS A 152 12.87 -37.16 -22.31
N TYR A 153 13.85 -37.22 -21.40
CA TYR A 153 13.92 -36.29 -20.25
C TYR A 153 14.29 -34.87 -20.66
N GLN A 154 15.14 -34.71 -21.68
CA GLN A 154 15.45 -33.41 -22.25
C GLN A 154 14.21 -32.83 -22.94
N GLU A 155 13.49 -33.63 -23.72
CA GLU A 155 12.25 -33.20 -24.37
C GLU A 155 11.19 -32.79 -23.35
N LYS A 156 10.97 -33.60 -22.31
CA LYS A 156 10.06 -33.29 -21.20
C LYS A 156 10.43 -31.96 -20.54
N TRP A 157 11.72 -31.74 -20.25
CA TRP A 157 12.19 -30.49 -19.65
C TRP A 157 11.93 -29.27 -20.55
N ILE A 158 12.21 -29.38 -21.86
CA ILE A 158 11.94 -28.31 -22.83
C ILE A 158 10.42 -28.02 -22.89
N GLN A 159 9.59 -29.06 -22.88
CA GLN A 159 8.13 -28.92 -22.87
C GLN A 159 7.64 -28.24 -21.59
N GLU A 160 8.09 -28.70 -20.41
CA GLU A 160 7.74 -28.08 -19.12
C GLU A 160 8.15 -26.62 -19.06
N LYS A 161 9.36 -26.29 -19.55
CA LYS A 161 9.84 -24.91 -19.60
C LYS A 161 8.95 -24.05 -20.50
N ARG A 162 8.59 -24.54 -21.69
CA ARG A 162 7.67 -23.85 -22.61
C ARG A 162 6.30 -23.62 -21.97
N GLN A 163 5.74 -24.64 -21.31
CA GLN A 163 4.46 -24.53 -20.61
C GLN A 163 4.52 -23.52 -19.46
N HIS A 164 5.63 -23.53 -18.71
CA HIS A 164 5.86 -22.57 -17.63
C HIS A 164 5.94 -21.12 -18.13
N GLU A 165 6.64 -20.89 -19.24
CA GLU A 165 6.73 -19.58 -19.89
C GLU A 165 5.37 -19.11 -20.41
N LEU A 166 4.61 -19.98 -21.08
CA LEU A 166 3.25 -19.68 -21.55
C LEU A 166 2.34 -19.29 -20.39
N HIS A 167 2.31 -20.10 -19.33
CA HIS A 167 1.49 -19.83 -18.15
C HIS A 167 1.91 -18.55 -17.42
N THR A 168 3.21 -18.24 -17.38
CA THR A 168 3.72 -16.98 -16.83
C THR A 168 3.27 -15.79 -17.68
N ARG A 169 3.31 -15.93 -19.01
CA ARG A 169 2.83 -14.90 -19.95
C ARG A 169 1.33 -14.68 -19.82
N GLU A 170 0.53 -15.73 -19.74
CA GLU A 170 -0.91 -15.66 -19.52
C GLU A 170 -1.24 -14.96 -18.20
N LYS A 171 -0.55 -15.30 -17.10
CA LYS A 171 -0.71 -14.61 -15.81
C LYS A 171 -0.36 -13.12 -15.91
N LYS A 172 0.68 -12.75 -16.65
CA LYS A 172 1.03 -11.34 -16.88
C LYS A 172 -0.06 -10.63 -17.70
N GLN A 173 -0.55 -11.26 -18.77
CA GLN A 173 -1.64 -10.72 -19.59
C GLN A 173 -2.94 -10.55 -18.79
N GLN A 174 -3.34 -11.55 -18.01
CA GLN A 174 -4.52 -11.46 -17.13
C GLN A 174 -4.36 -10.34 -16.08
N LYS A 175 -3.15 -10.15 -15.52
CA LYS A 175 -2.88 -9.01 -14.61
C LYS A 175 -2.99 -7.66 -15.32
N MET A 176 -2.54 -7.55 -16.57
CA MET A 176 -2.68 -6.33 -17.37
C MET A 176 -4.15 -6.05 -17.74
N LEU A 177 -4.93 -7.08 -18.05
CA LEU A 177 -6.36 -6.95 -18.38
C LEU A 177 -7.20 -6.57 -17.15
N ASN A 178 -6.87 -7.12 -15.98
CA ASN A 178 -7.61 -6.87 -14.73
C ASN A 178 -7.23 -5.53 -14.05
N GLY A 179 -6.13 -4.91 -14.46
CA GLY A 179 -5.72 -3.59 -14.01
C GLY A 179 -6.00 -2.56 -15.09
N LYS A 180 -7.19 -1.92 -15.07
CA LYS A 180 -7.26 -0.53 -15.55
C LYS A 180 -6.33 0.26 -14.63
N ILE A 181 -5.07 0.41 -15.04
CA ILE A 181 -4.15 1.36 -14.43
C ILE A 181 -4.80 2.71 -14.69
N TYR A 182 -5.54 3.21 -13.70
CA TYR A 182 -6.12 4.53 -13.78
C TYR A 182 -4.95 5.50 -13.89
N GLU A 183 -4.93 6.29 -14.96
CA GLU A 183 -3.96 7.35 -15.05
C GLU A 183 -4.20 8.32 -13.91
N THR A 184 -3.16 8.57 -13.12
CA THR A 184 -3.22 9.62 -12.11
C THR A 184 -3.38 10.97 -12.80
N LYS A 185 -3.95 11.96 -12.12
CA LYS A 185 -4.07 13.34 -12.64
C LYS A 185 -2.73 13.87 -13.18
N ALA A 186 -1.61 13.50 -12.54
CA ALA A 186 -0.27 13.84 -12.99
C ALA A 186 0.13 13.15 -14.32
N SER A 187 -0.22 11.88 -14.52
CA SER A 187 -0.04 11.19 -15.82
C SER A 187 -0.85 11.86 -16.91
N LEU A 188 -2.12 12.15 -16.61
CA LEU A 188 -3.02 12.82 -17.55
C LEU A 188 -2.47 14.19 -17.96
N LEU A 189 -2.01 14.99 -17.00
CA LEU A 189 -1.42 16.31 -17.25
C LEU A 189 -0.07 16.27 -17.97
N ARG A 190 0.70 15.18 -17.87
CA ARG A 190 1.91 14.99 -18.70
C ARG A 190 1.58 14.73 -20.16
N LYS A 191 0.50 13.99 -20.42
CA LYS A 191 0.06 13.66 -21.79
C LYS A 191 -0.75 14.77 -22.42
N PHE A 192 -1.47 15.54 -21.62
CA PHE A 192 -2.27 16.65 -22.08
C PHE A 192 -1.40 17.86 -22.36
N GLU A 193 -1.11 18.09 -23.63
CA GLU A 193 -0.56 19.36 -24.11
C GLU A 193 -1.74 20.29 -24.42
N PRO A 194 -1.89 21.43 -23.70
CA PRO A 194 -2.95 22.36 -24.01
C PRO A 194 -2.79 22.83 -25.47
N PRO A 195 -3.86 22.88 -26.26
CA PRO A 195 -3.77 23.36 -27.63
C PRO A 195 -3.21 24.78 -27.58
N VAL A 196 -2.01 24.96 -28.14
CA VAL A 196 -1.40 26.29 -28.27
C VAL A 196 -2.30 27.07 -29.21
N GLN A 197 -3.11 27.98 -28.66
CA GLN A 197 -3.83 28.94 -29.47
C GLN A 197 -2.77 29.70 -30.26
N GLN A 198 -2.79 29.56 -31.58
CA GLN A 198 -1.91 30.31 -32.47
C GLN A 198 -2.36 31.77 -32.41
N THR A 199 -1.91 32.49 -31.40
CA THR A 199 -2.07 33.94 -31.34
C THR A 199 -1.30 34.49 -32.53
N SER A 200 -1.97 35.18 -33.45
CA SER A 200 -1.23 35.91 -34.47
C SER A 200 -0.27 36.87 -33.77
N PHE A 201 0.92 37.03 -34.34
CA PHE A 201 1.83 38.07 -33.85
C PHE A 201 1.12 39.41 -33.94
N TRP A 202 1.30 40.25 -32.92
CA TRP A 202 0.69 41.56 -32.91
C TRP A 202 1.06 42.31 -34.20
N HIS A 203 0.05 42.73 -34.96
CA HIS A 203 0.20 43.59 -36.12
C HIS A 203 -0.82 44.72 -36.07
N MET A 204 -0.52 45.86 -36.69
CA MET A 204 -1.48 46.95 -36.76
C MET A 204 -2.70 46.55 -37.61
N PRO A 205 -3.95 46.88 -37.21
CA PRO A 205 -5.16 46.53 -37.98
C PRO A 205 -5.16 47.02 -39.43
N LYS A 206 -4.51 48.15 -39.69
CA LYS A 206 -4.37 48.71 -41.05
C LYS A 206 -3.57 47.81 -42.01
N TRP A 207 -2.79 46.86 -41.49
CA TRP A 207 -1.96 45.95 -42.29
C TRP A 207 -2.60 44.58 -42.54
N GLU A 208 -3.76 44.29 -41.93
CA GLU A 208 -4.45 43.00 -42.10
C GLU A 208 -4.90 42.78 -43.56
N LYS A 209 -5.20 43.86 -44.28
CA LYS A 209 -5.63 43.83 -45.69
C LYS A 209 -4.53 44.19 -46.69
N VAL A 210 -3.30 44.43 -46.23
CA VAL A 210 -2.19 44.85 -47.11
C VAL A 210 -1.42 43.61 -47.55
N PRO A 211 -1.35 43.31 -48.86
CA PRO A 211 -0.56 42.18 -49.35
C PRO A 211 0.93 42.40 -49.12
N ALA A 212 1.70 41.31 -49.09
CA ALA A 212 3.15 41.39 -48.98
C ALA A 212 3.71 42.24 -50.13
N HIS A 213 4.56 43.22 -49.80
CA HIS A 213 5.17 44.09 -50.80
C HIS A 213 6.22 43.35 -51.65
N LEU A 214 6.82 42.30 -51.09
CA LEU A 214 7.85 41.50 -51.74
C LEU A 214 7.38 40.04 -51.84
N GLU A 215 7.22 39.55 -53.07
CA GLU A 215 7.13 38.12 -53.37
C GLU A 215 8.52 37.64 -53.79
N THR A 216 9.21 36.93 -52.89
CA THR A 216 10.57 36.41 -53.15
C THR A 216 10.56 35.15 -54.01
N PHE A 217 9.40 34.55 -54.26
CA PHE A 217 9.26 33.36 -55.07
C PHE A 217 9.16 33.70 -56.56
N ARG A 218 9.78 32.85 -57.39
CA ARG A 218 9.79 33.02 -58.86
C ARG A 218 8.42 32.81 -59.53
N SER A 219 7.51 32.08 -58.88
CA SER A 219 6.12 31.88 -59.31
C SER A 219 5.23 31.42 -58.15
N VAL A 220 3.91 31.58 -58.28
CA VAL A 220 2.92 31.12 -57.29
C VAL A 220 3.01 29.60 -57.07
N LYS A 221 3.20 28.84 -58.15
CA LYS A 221 3.39 27.38 -58.09
C LYS A 221 4.67 27.00 -57.33
N ALA A 222 5.75 27.77 -57.48
CA ALA A 222 6.99 27.54 -56.75
C ALA A 222 6.83 27.85 -55.25
N ARG A 223 6.04 28.87 -54.91
CA ARG A 223 5.67 29.19 -53.53
C ARG A 223 4.91 28.04 -52.86
N GLU A 224 3.83 27.58 -53.48
CA GLU A 224 3.03 26.46 -52.97
C GLU A 224 3.86 25.19 -52.81
N ALA A 225 4.68 24.85 -53.81
CA ALA A 225 5.57 23.70 -53.74
C ALA A 225 6.62 23.81 -52.62
N SER A 226 7.15 25.01 -52.36
CA SER A 226 8.08 25.27 -51.26
C SER A 226 7.41 25.07 -49.90
N PHE A 227 6.19 25.58 -49.72
CA PHE A 227 5.43 25.39 -48.47
C PHE A 227 5.02 23.93 -48.28
N GLN A 228 4.58 23.24 -49.32
CA GLN A 228 4.28 21.79 -49.26
C GLN A 228 5.50 20.98 -48.81
N LYS A 229 6.69 21.28 -49.36
CA LYS A 229 7.94 20.64 -48.92
C LYS A 229 8.28 20.96 -47.47
N LEU A 230 8.09 22.22 -47.03
CA LEU A 230 8.29 22.61 -45.63
C LEU A 230 7.37 21.84 -44.68
N TYR A 231 6.09 21.64 -45.04
CA TYR A 231 5.16 20.85 -44.25
C TYR A 231 5.50 19.35 -44.23
N GLN A 232 6.03 18.81 -45.33
CA GLN A 232 6.51 17.43 -45.40
C GLN A 232 7.78 17.21 -44.57
N ASP A 233 8.70 18.18 -44.60
CA ASP A 233 9.96 18.17 -43.83
C ASP A 233 9.71 18.39 -42.32
N GLY A 234 8.61 19.07 -41.98
CA GLY A 234 8.19 19.41 -40.62
C GLY A 234 7.67 18.25 -39.75
N THR A 235 7.64 17.01 -40.25
CA THR A 235 7.03 15.86 -39.56
C THR A 235 7.64 15.52 -38.19
N ALA A 236 8.86 16.00 -37.90
CA ALA A 236 9.55 15.77 -36.62
C ALA A 236 9.58 17.00 -35.67
N ARG A 237 8.99 18.14 -36.05
CA ARG A 237 9.16 19.42 -35.31
C ARG A 237 7.83 20.13 -35.07
N LYS A 238 7.66 20.67 -33.86
CA LYS A 238 6.50 21.50 -33.51
C LYS A 238 6.69 22.99 -33.86
N GLY A 239 5.58 23.66 -34.19
CA GLY A 239 5.49 25.11 -34.42
C GLY A 239 5.22 25.50 -35.90
N ILE A 240 4.62 26.68 -36.11
CA ILE A 240 4.18 27.19 -37.44
C ILE A 240 5.29 27.17 -38.50
N PHE A 241 6.52 27.45 -38.08
CA PHE A 241 7.67 27.46 -38.98
C PHE A 241 8.52 26.19 -38.90
N HIS A 242 8.21 25.21 -38.03
CA HIS A 242 8.99 23.98 -37.86
C HIS A 242 10.48 24.24 -37.48
N HIS A 243 10.75 25.32 -36.74
CA HIS A 243 12.09 25.66 -36.21
C HIS A 243 12.28 25.18 -34.75
N GLY A 244 11.35 24.37 -34.23
CA GLY A 244 11.33 23.91 -32.83
C GLY A 244 12.11 22.62 -32.55
N VAL A 245 12.11 22.23 -31.27
CA VAL A 245 12.76 21.04 -30.71
C VAL A 245 12.24 19.75 -31.35
N TYR A 246 13.14 18.82 -31.65
CA TYR A 246 12.83 17.48 -32.19
C TYR A 246 11.93 16.68 -31.25
N GLU A 247 10.90 16.03 -31.78
CA GLU A 247 10.27 14.90 -31.08
C GLU A 247 11.07 13.63 -31.34
N LEU A 248 11.33 12.85 -30.28
CA LEU A 248 11.63 11.43 -30.45
C LEU A 248 10.34 10.76 -30.94
N PRO A 249 10.40 9.89 -31.96
CA PRO A 249 9.22 9.22 -32.48
C PRO A 249 8.49 8.50 -31.35
N ASN A 250 7.21 8.85 -31.16
CA ASN A 250 6.35 8.21 -30.18
C ASN A 250 6.14 6.73 -30.58
N GLY A 251 6.93 5.84 -29.99
CA GLY A 251 6.66 4.39 -30.00
C GLY A 251 7.81 3.52 -30.49
N CYS A 252 8.68 3.12 -29.55
CA CYS A 252 9.16 1.75 -29.41
C CYS A 252 8.77 1.27 -28.00
#